data_AF-A0A852VKZ7-F1
#
_entry.id   AF-A0A852VKZ7-F1
#
_cell.length_a   1.000
_cell.length_b   1.000
_cell.length_c   1.000
_cell.angle_alpha   90.00
_cell.angle_beta   90.00
_cell.angle_gamma   90.00
#
_symmetry.space_group_name_H-M   'P 1'
#
loop_
_entity.id
_entity.type
_entity.pdbx_description
1 polymer ?
#
loop_
_entity_poly.entity_id
_entity_poly.type
_entity_poly.pdbx_seq_one_letter_code
_entity_poly.pdbx_strand_id
1 'polypeptide(L)'
;MVAVPTVTGSIDSADLGRVLAHEHVFVLGEEYRQNYQDDWDEDTKVAEAVEELGALPSLGIDTILDPTVLGLGRYLPRVQRVAEQIDLNIVVATGLYTYNEIPFQFHYSGPGLLFDMPEPLTELFLKDPA
;
A
#
# COMPACT_ATOMS: atom_id res chain seq x y z
N MET A 1 4.72 -19.70 15.88
CA MET A 1 5.00 -18.32 15.48
C MET A 1 3.75 -17.72 14.85
N VAL A 2 3.75 -16.45 14.47
CA VAL A 2 2.54 -15.70 14.09
C VAL A 2 2.55 -15.46 12.58
N ALA A 3 1.39 -15.60 11.93
CA ALA A 3 1.25 -15.31 10.52
C ALA A 3 1.34 -13.80 10.25
N VAL A 4 2.14 -13.41 9.24
CA VAL A 4 2.26 -12.04 8.74
C VAL A 4 1.63 -11.98 7.35
N PRO A 5 0.55 -11.21 7.15
CA PRO A 5 -0.02 -11.00 5.83
C PRO A 5 0.96 -10.23 4.92
N THR A 6 1.17 -10.75 3.72
CA THR A 6 1.83 -10.08 2.59
C THR A 6 0.84 -9.99 1.43
N VAL A 7 1.19 -9.21 0.42
CA VAL A 7 0.33 -8.96 -0.74
C VAL A 7 0.00 -10.23 -1.57
N THR A 8 0.80 -11.30 -1.46
CA THR A 8 0.62 -12.59 -2.15
C THR A 8 0.20 -13.73 -1.23
N GLY A 9 -0.04 -13.46 0.06
CA GLY A 9 -0.44 -14.47 1.05
C GLY A 9 0.21 -14.25 2.41
N SER A 10 -0.11 -15.08 3.40
CA SER A 10 0.54 -14.99 4.71
C SER A 10 1.83 -15.82 4.75
N ILE A 11 2.88 -15.27 5.37
CA ILE A 11 4.13 -15.96 5.70
C ILE A 11 4.24 -16.14 7.23
N ASP A 12 5.13 -17.02 7.70
CA ASP A 12 5.46 -17.07 9.13
C ASP A 12 6.37 -15.88 9.48
N SER A 13 6.14 -15.25 10.64
CA SER A 13 7.02 -14.21 11.19
C SER A 13 8.52 -14.55 11.25
N ALA A 14 8.94 -15.82 11.31
CA ALA A 14 10.38 -16.15 11.16
C ALA A 14 10.90 -16.04 9.73
N ASP A 15 10.03 -16.10 8.74
CA ASP A 15 10.40 -16.11 7.32
C ASP A 15 10.52 -14.67 6.76
N LEU A 16 10.34 -13.65 7.61
CA LEU A 16 10.53 -12.24 7.22
C LEU A 16 11.96 -11.92 6.75
N GLY A 17 12.95 -12.67 7.23
CA GLY A 17 14.36 -12.46 6.88
C GLY A 17 14.84 -11.03 7.16
N ARG A 18 15.62 -10.45 6.24
CA ARG A 18 16.09 -9.08 6.30
C ARG A 18 15.05 -8.14 5.70
N VAL A 19 14.55 -7.23 6.54
CA VAL A 19 13.43 -6.35 6.21
C VAL A 19 13.88 -4.91 6.00
N LEU A 20 13.41 -4.28 4.92
CA LEU A 20 13.35 -2.81 4.80
C LEU A 20 11.99 -2.34 5.32
N ALA A 21 11.98 -1.72 6.50
CA ALA A 21 10.75 -1.49 7.26
C ALA A 21 9.90 -0.30 6.77
N HIS A 22 10.38 0.49 5.81
CA HIS A 22 9.66 1.63 5.25
C HIS A 22 10.17 1.91 3.83
N GLU A 23 9.48 1.37 2.84
CA GLU A 23 9.74 1.64 1.42
C GLU A 23 8.42 2.01 0.74
N HIS A 24 8.43 2.64 -0.43
CA HIS A 24 7.21 2.87 -1.20
C HIS A 24 7.38 2.30 -2.59
N VAL A 25 6.47 1.43 -3.04
CA VAL A 25 6.52 0.91 -4.41
C VAL A 25 6.01 1.97 -5.39
N PHE A 26 4.90 2.62 -5.06
CA PHE A 26 4.33 3.72 -5.84
C PHE A 26 3.76 4.80 -4.92
N VAL A 27 4.08 6.07 -5.16
CA VAL A 27 3.47 7.22 -4.46
C VAL A 27 2.83 8.14 -5.48
N LEU A 28 1.51 8.27 -5.45
CA LEU A 28 0.74 8.90 -6.52
C LEU A 28 -0.43 9.73 -5.97
N GLY A 29 -0.74 10.83 -6.64
CA GLY A 29 -2.06 11.46 -6.52
C GLY A 29 -3.00 10.85 -7.55
N GLU A 30 -3.86 9.90 -7.17
CA GLU A 30 -4.60 9.08 -8.13
C GLU A 30 -5.51 9.89 -9.06
N GLU A 31 -6.24 10.89 -8.53
CA GLU A 31 -7.05 11.79 -9.35
C GLU A 31 -6.18 12.62 -10.31
N TYR A 32 -5.03 13.11 -9.85
CA TYR A 32 -4.08 13.85 -10.67
C TYR A 32 -3.52 12.97 -11.80
N ARG A 33 -3.10 11.75 -11.47
CA ARG A 33 -2.58 10.76 -12.40
C ARG A 33 -3.57 10.46 -13.52
N GLN A 34 -4.84 10.23 -13.17
CA GLN A 34 -5.86 9.88 -14.16
C GLN A 34 -6.24 11.04 -15.10
N ASN A 35 -6.16 12.29 -14.63
CA ASN A 35 -6.70 13.44 -15.36
C ASN A 35 -5.63 14.33 -16.01
N TYR A 36 -4.40 14.33 -15.50
CA TYR A 36 -3.38 15.31 -15.87
C TYR A 36 -1.99 14.72 -16.12
N GLN A 37 -1.82 13.40 -15.95
CA GLN A 37 -0.55 12.72 -16.20
C GLN A 37 -0.70 11.82 -17.43
N ASP A 38 -0.56 12.43 -18.61
CA ASP A 38 -0.72 11.78 -19.91
C ASP A 38 0.43 10.85 -20.28
N ASP A 39 1.56 10.95 -19.60
CA ASP A 39 2.75 10.12 -19.77
C ASP A 39 2.77 8.87 -18.88
N TRP A 40 1.73 8.64 -18.08
CA TRP A 40 1.63 7.42 -17.26
C TRP A 40 1.29 6.20 -18.11
N ASP A 41 2.25 5.29 -18.26
CA ASP A 41 2.04 3.95 -18.79
C ASP A 41 2.12 2.90 -17.67
N GLU A 42 1.00 2.24 -17.39
CA GLU A 42 0.87 1.30 -16.27
C GLU A 42 1.81 0.09 -16.41
N ASP A 43 1.94 -0.47 -17.60
CA ASP A 43 2.75 -1.67 -17.83
C ASP A 43 4.24 -1.36 -17.73
N THR A 44 4.68 -0.21 -18.24
CA THR A 44 6.05 0.28 -18.08
C THR A 44 6.37 0.49 -16.61
N LYS A 45 5.48 1.14 -15.84
CA LYS A 45 5.71 1.41 -14.41
C LYS A 45 5.74 0.12 -13.57
N VAL A 46 4.92 -0.86 -13.91
CA VAL A 46 5.00 -2.20 -13.29
C VAL A 46 6.33 -2.88 -13.65
N ALA A 47 6.78 -2.81 -14.90
CA ALA A 47 8.04 -3.42 -15.33
C ALA A 47 9.26 -2.81 -14.63
N GLU A 48 9.31 -1.48 -14.49
CA GLU A 48 10.34 -0.75 -13.74
C GLU A 48 10.38 -1.21 -12.28
N ALA A 49 9.22 -1.29 -11.60
CA ALA A 49 9.15 -1.76 -10.22
C ALA A 49 9.58 -3.22 -10.06
N VAL A 50 9.24 -4.10 -11.02
CA VAL A 50 9.69 -5.49 -11.04
C VAL A 50 11.21 -5.58 -11.18
N GLU A 51 11.83 -4.76 -12.04
CA GLU A 51 13.29 -4.72 -12.19
C GLU A 51 13.99 -4.27 -10.90
N GLU A 52 13.55 -3.15 -10.32
CA GLU A 52 14.17 -2.58 -9.12
C GLU A 52 13.99 -3.48 -7.90
N LEU A 53 12.77 -3.94 -7.62
CA LEU A 53 12.48 -4.78 -6.47
C LEU A 53 13.01 -6.21 -6.66
N GLY A 54 13.01 -6.73 -7.89
CA GLY A 54 13.56 -8.04 -8.22
C GLY A 54 15.08 -8.14 -8.02
N ALA A 55 15.79 -7.01 -7.95
CA ALA A 55 17.21 -6.98 -7.62
C ALA A 55 17.49 -7.15 -6.11
N LEU A 56 16.53 -6.81 -5.23
CA LEU A 56 16.72 -6.79 -3.77
C LEU A 56 17.10 -8.15 -3.15
N PRO A 57 16.54 -9.30 -3.58
CA PRO A 57 16.96 -10.61 -3.07
C PRO A 57 18.45 -10.88 -3.28
N SER A 58 19.02 -10.42 -4.41
CA SER A 58 20.46 -10.57 -4.68
C SER A 58 21.36 -9.77 -3.73
N LEU A 59 20.79 -8.76 -3.06
CA LEU A 59 21.43 -7.94 -2.02
C LEU A 59 21.16 -8.48 -0.61
N GLY A 60 20.48 -9.62 -0.50
CA GLY A 60 20.12 -10.28 0.76
C GLY A 60 18.98 -9.59 1.50
N ILE A 61 18.05 -8.95 0.79
CA ILE A 61 16.81 -8.40 1.34
C ILE A 61 15.67 -9.36 0.99
N ASP A 62 14.89 -9.74 1.99
CA ASP A 62 13.84 -10.76 1.85
C ASP A 62 12.43 -10.15 1.88
N THR A 63 12.27 -9.00 2.55
CA THR A 63 10.97 -8.34 2.74
C THR A 63 11.08 -6.82 2.68
N ILE A 64 10.06 -6.17 2.12
CA ILE A 64 9.80 -4.74 2.29
C ILE A 64 8.44 -4.52 2.96
N LEU A 65 8.32 -3.41 3.70
CA LEU A 65 7.03 -2.89 4.17
C LEU A 65 6.69 -1.62 3.39
N ASP A 66 5.54 -1.64 2.72
CA ASP A 66 5.00 -0.52 1.95
C ASP A 66 3.90 0.22 2.76
N PRO A 67 4.19 1.38 3.38
CA PRO A 67 3.24 2.17 4.13
C PRO A 67 2.45 3.15 3.23
N THR A 68 2.36 2.90 1.93
CA THR A 68 1.48 3.64 1.03
C THR A 68 0.02 3.34 1.38
N VAL A 69 -0.71 4.36 1.82
CA VAL A 69 -2.10 4.27 2.31
C VAL A 69 -3.03 5.25 1.58
N LEU A 70 -4.29 5.38 2.03
CA LEU A 70 -5.19 6.41 1.51
C LEU A 70 -4.54 7.79 1.61
N GLY A 71 -4.53 8.55 0.52
CA GLY A 71 -3.83 9.84 0.41
C GLY A 71 -2.45 9.77 -0.26
N LEU A 72 -1.86 8.58 -0.40
CA LEU A 72 -0.57 8.36 -1.08
C LEU A 72 -0.69 7.58 -2.40
N GLY A 73 -1.91 7.30 -2.87
CA GLY A 73 -2.14 6.61 -4.13
C GLY A 73 -2.11 5.08 -4.04
N ARG A 74 -2.37 4.52 -2.86
CA ARG A 74 -2.46 3.06 -2.64
C ARG A 74 -3.42 2.41 -3.65
N TYR A 75 -2.92 1.44 -4.41
CA TYR A 75 -3.70 0.63 -5.33
C TYR A 75 -3.14 -0.80 -5.37
N LEU A 76 -3.73 -1.71 -4.56
CA LEU A 76 -3.22 -3.07 -4.38
C LEU A 76 -3.12 -3.91 -5.66
N PRO A 77 -4.05 -3.84 -6.63
CA PRO A 77 -3.92 -4.64 -7.85
C PRO A 77 -2.60 -4.40 -8.60
N ARG A 78 -2.04 -3.17 -8.55
CA ARG A 78 -0.73 -2.87 -9.14
C ARG A 78 0.41 -3.52 -8.35
N VAL A 79 0.37 -3.43 -7.02
CA VAL A 79 1.40 -4.03 -6.16
C VAL A 79 1.36 -5.56 -6.25
N GLN A 80 0.17 -6.17 -6.35
CA GLN A 80 -0.01 -7.61 -6.60
C GLN A 80 0.65 -8.03 -7.90
N ARG A 81 0.42 -7.30 -9.01
CA ARG A 81 1.09 -7.57 -10.31
C ARG A 81 2.61 -7.55 -10.20
N VAL A 82 3.18 -6.64 -9.42
CA VAL A 82 4.63 -6.58 -9.19
C VAL A 82 5.09 -7.79 -8.36
N ALA A 83 4.42 -8.06 -7.24
CA ALA A 83 4.79 -9.11 -6.30
C ALA A 83 4.70 -10.53 -6.90
N GLU A 84 3.78 -10.76 -7.84
CA GLU A 84 3.67 -12.03 -8.57
C GLU A 84 4.88 -12.35 -9.48
N GLN A 85 5.77 -11.37 -9.71
CA GLN A 85 6.90 -11.48 -10.65
C GLN A 85 8.27 -11.45 -9.97
N ILE A 86 8.34 -11.31 -8.64
CA ILE A 86 9.60 -11.18 -7.89
C ILE A 86 9.63 -12.13 -6.67
N ASP A 87 10.82 -12.53 -6.25
CA ASP A 87 11.04 -13.36 -5.06
C ASP A 87 11.29 -12.49 -3.82
N LEU A 88 10.36 -11.58 -3.54
CA LEU A 88 10.44 -10.60 -2.44
C LEU A 88 9.08 -10.51 -1.74
N ASN A 89 9.07 -10.61 -0.42
CA ASN A 89 7.85 -10.40 0.35
C ASN A 89 7.51 -8.90 0.42
N ILE A 90 6.24 -8.55 0.20
CA ILE A 90 5.75 -7.17 0.35
C ILE A 90 4.63 -7.16 1.39
N VAL A 91 4.91 -6.57 2.56
CA VAL A 91 3.91 -6.29 3.59
C VAL A 91 3.29 -4.92 3.27
N VAL A 92 1.98 -4.85 3.10
CA VAL A 92 1.28 -3.58 2.79
C VAL A 92 0.58 -3.02 4.02
N ALA A 93 0.38 -1.71 4.05
CA ALA A 93 -0.34 -1.03 5.11
C ALA A 93 -1.79 -0.69 4.74
N THR A 94 -2.59 -0.44 5.77
CA THR A 94 -3.84 0.33 5.71
C THR A 94 -3.70 1.59 6.56
N GLY A 95 -4.53 2.60 6.31
CA GLY A 95 -4.50 3.86 7.04
C GLY A 95 -4.88 5.06 6.18
N LEU A 96 -4.60 6.24 6.72
CA LEU A 96 -4.82 7.52 6.06
C LEU A 96 -3.62 8.43 6.29
N TYR A 97 -3.12 9.01 5.22
CA TYR A 97 -2.08 10.02 5.22
C TYR A 97 -2.69 11.40 4.98
N THR A 98 -2.39 12.35 5.87
CA THR A 98 -2.70 13.78 5.70
C THR A 98 -1.69 14.63 6.46
N TYR A 99 -1.44 15.85 5.99
CA TYR A 99 -0.57 16.80 6.69
C TYR A 99 -1.24 17.58 7.81
N ASN A 100 -2.56 17.80 7.71
CA ASN A 100 -3.25 18.71 8.62
C ASN A 100 -4.63 18.18 9.00
N GLU A 101 -5.56 18.16 8.04
CA GLU A 101 -6.95 17.82 8.27
C GLU A 101 -7.32 16.50 7.58
N ILE A 102 -8.28 15.78 8.14
CA ILE A 102 -8.86 14.60 7.49
C ILE A 102 -9.46 15.00 6.13
N PRO A 103 -9.46 14.12 5.11
CA PRO A 103 -10.13 14.42 3.85
C PRO A 103 -11.59 14.86 4.01
N PHE A 104 -12.08 15.69 3.10
CA PHE A 104 -13.39 16.34 3.22
C PHE A 104 -14.57 15.37 3.38
N GLN A 105 -14.47 14.18 2.78
CA GLN A 105 -15.46 13.11 2.89
C GLN A 105 -15.66 12.57 4.33
N PHE A 106 -14.72 12.82 5.24
CA PHE A 106 -14.79 12.39 6.64
C PHE A 106 -15.10 13.54 7.61
N HIS A 107 -15.14 14.80 7.16
CA HIS A 107 -15.33 15.96 8.04
C HIS A 107 -16.67 16.00 8.77
N TYR A 108 -17.71 15.41 8.17
CA TYR A 108 -19.08 15.49 8.66
C TYR A 108 -19.68 14.15 9.07
N SER A 109 -18.92 13.06 8.95
CA SER A 109 -19.39 11.69 9.12
C SER A 109 -18.62 11.00 10.23
N GLY A 110 -19.30 10.65 11.32
CA GLY A 110 -18.69 10.02 12.49
C GLY A 110 -19.43 10.34 13.78
N PRO A 111 -18.98 9.80 14.92
CA PRO A 111 -19.71 9.87 16.17
C PRO A 111 -19.93 11.32 16.63
N GLY A 112 -21.19 11.76 16.71
CA GLY A 112 -21.56 13.12 17.12
C GLY A 112 -21.31 14.22 16.09
N LEU A 113 -21.04 13.87 14.82
CA LEU A 113 -20.95 14.81 13.71
C LEU A 113 -22.32 15.02 13.02
N LEU A 114 -22.36 15.81 11.94
CA LEU A 114 -23.60 16.10 11.20
C LEU A 114 -24.30 14.83 10.72
N PHE A 115 -23.53 13.85 10.24
CA PHE A 115 -23.97 12.49 9.99
C PHE A 115 -23.46 11.61 11.13
N ASP A 116 -24.31 11.44 12.14
CA ASP A 116 -24.01 10.65 13.33
C ASP A 116 -24.02 9.15 13.02
N MET A 117 -22.82 8.57 12.98
CA MET A 117 -22.58 7.17 12.61
C MET A 117 -21.31 6.66 13.30
N PRO A 118 -21.06 5.33 13.33
CA PRO A 118 -19.78 4.80 13.82
C PRO A 118 -18.57 5.40 13.08
N GLU A 119 -17.40 5.37 13.72
CA GLU A 119 -16.15 5.92 13.17
C GLU A 119 -15.82 5.30 11.80
N PRO A 120 -15.97 6.06 10.69
CA PRO A 120 -15.89 5.49 9.34
C PRO A 120 -14.50 4.96 9.02
N LEU A 121 -13.42 5.61 9.47
CA LEU A 121 -12.07 5.16 9.16
C LEU A 121 -11.75 3.80 9.80
N THR A 122 -12.23 3.57 11.02
CA THR A 122 -12.05 2.28 11.71
C THR A 122 -12.72 1.16 10.91
N GLU A 123 -13.96 1.38 10.45
CA GLU A 123 -14.64 0.38 9.63
C GLU A 123 -13.94 0.12 8.29
N LEU A 124 -13.43 1.16 7.65
CA LEU A 124 -12.69 1.03 6.39
C LEU A 124 -11.41 0.22 6.58
N PHE A 125 -10.60 0.54 7.59
CA PHE A 125 -9.32 -0.12 7.82
C PHE A 125 -9.48 -1.58 8.26
N LEU A 126 -10.55 -1.92 8.98
CA LEU A 126 -10.84 -3.32 9.36
C LEU A 126 -11.31 -4.18 8.18
N LYS A 127 -11.89 -3.57 7.14
CA LYS A 127 -12.36 -4.26 5.93
C LYS A 127 -11.32 -4.23 4.80
N ASP A 128 -10.23 -3.48 4.99
CA ASP A 128 -9.20 -3.29 3.98
C ASP A 128 -8.42 -4.59 3.78
N PRO A 129 -8.37 -5.15 2.56
CA PRO A 129 -7.54 -6.31 2.31
C PRO A 129 -6.06 -5.97 2.49
N ALA A 130 -5.31 -6.95 2.99
CA ALA A 130 -3.85 -7.01 2.83
C ALA A 130 -3.52 -7.55 1.43
#